data_AF-A0A9D9W995-F1
#
_entry.id   AF-A0A9D9W995-F1
#
_cell.length_a   1.000
_cell.length_b   1.000
_cell.length_c   1.000
_cell.angle_alpha   90.00
_cell.angle_beta   90.00
_cell.angle_gamma   90.00
#
_symmetry.space_group_name_H-M   'P 1'
#
loop_
_entity.id
_entity.type
_entity.pdbx_description
1 polymer ?
#
loop_
_entity_poly.entity_id
_entity_poly.type
_entity_poly.pdbx_seq_one_letter_code
_entity_poly.pdbx_strand_id
1 'polypeptide(L)'
;MKQIKTLVIAVVAFFGMQSMNAQTTIAHVDVNELTSKMPAILDAQKQLQKLGETYNTEYNAMVTEYKTKIEKYEKEGATATEAVNQARQTEVQDMAKRISEYQENAQKELQTKEGDLMKPLIEKIKASIQKVGKAKGFKYVLNSADGTLLLADGTDITADVKKDLGF
;
A
#
# COMPACT_ATOMS: atom_id res chain seq x y z
N MET A 1 -53.71 -28.14 -42.80
CA MET A 1 -52.27 -28.52 -42.68
C MET A 1 -51.29 -27.41 -43.07
N LYS A 2 -51.51 -26.63 -44.15
CA LYS A 2 -50.57 -25.56 -44.54
C LYS A 2 -50.40 -24.46 -43.48
N GLN A 3 -51.51 -23.98 -42.90
CA GLN A 3 -51.50 -22.94 -41.86
C GLN A 3 -50.81 -23.38 -40.55
N ILE A 4 -50.96 -24.65 -40.15
CA ILE A 4 -50.31 -25.22 -38.96
C ILE A 4 -48.79 -25.31 -39.17
N LYS A 5 -48.34 -25.69 -40.38
CA LYS A 5 -46.91 -25.70 -40.73
C LYS A 5 -46.31 -24.29 -40.68
N THR A 6 -47.04 -23.28 -41.14
CA THR A 6 -46.60 -21.88 -41.07
C THR A 6 -46.51 -21.36 -39.62
N LEU A 7 -47.46 -21.74 -38.77
CA LEU A 7 -47.50 -21.31 -37.36
C LEU A 7 -46.37 -21.96 -36.53
N VAL A 8 -46.04 -23.22 -36.80
CA VAL A 8 -44.89 -23.92 -36.18
C VAL A 8 -43.56 -23.28 -36.60
N ILE A 9 -43.41 -22.89 -37.88
CA ILE A 9 -42.19 -22.21 -38.36
C ILE A 9 -42.04 -20.82 -37.73
N ALA A 10 -43.13 -20.08 -37.53
CA ALA A 10 -43.11 -18.77 -36.88
C ALA A 10 -42.71 -18.86 -35.39
N VAL A 11 -43.17 -19.88 -34.68
CA VAL A 11 -42.79 -20.12 -33.27
C VAL A 11 -41.31 -20.50 -33.16
N VAL A 12 -40.82 -21.40 -34.02
CA VAL A 12 -39.40 -21.78 -34.04
C VAL A 12 -38.48 -20.60 -34.42
N ALA A 13 -38.93 -19.72 -35.32
CA ALA A 13 -38.20 -18.50 -35.66
C ALA A 13 -38.16 -17.48 -34.50
N PHE A 14 -39.23 -17.39 -33.70
CA PHE A 14 -39.28 -16.49 -32.53
C PHE A 14 -38.39 -16.98 -31.37
N PHE A 15 -38.24 -18.30 -31.21
CA PHE A 15 -37.30 -18.88 -30.24
C PHE A 15 -35.85 -18.95 -30.78
N GLY A 16 -35.65 -18.96 -32.10
CA GLY A 16 -34.33 -18.98 -32.74
C GLY A 16 -33.59 -17.63 -32.76
N MET A 17 -34.26 -16.54 -32.39
CA MET A 17 -33.69 -15.18 -32.33
C MET A 17 -33.24 -14.75 -30.93
N GLN A 18 -33.19 -15.65 -29.95
CA GLN A 18 -32.46 -15.37 -28.71
C GLN A 18 -30.97 -15.49 -29.02
N SER A 19 -30.39 -14.45 -29.63
CA SER A 19 -28.94 -14.29 -29.66
C SER A 19 -28.48 -14.25 -28.20
N MET A 20 -27.91 -15.37 -27.75
CA MET A 20 -27.19 -15.43 -26.50
C MET A 20 -26.02 -14.46 -26.64
N ASN A 21 -26.23 -13.19 -26.27
CA ASN A 21 -25.15 -12.28 -25.98
C ASN A 21 -24.40 -12.92 -24.82
N ALA A 22 -23.24 -13.53 -25.12
CA ALA A 22 -22.33 -14.00 -24.11
C ALA A 22 -21.89 -12.77 -23.31
N GLN A 23 -22.61 -12.47 -22.22
CA GLN A 23 -22.25 -11.37 -21.34
C GLN A 23 -20.86 -11.69 -20.79
N THR A 24 -19.88 -10.85 -21.14
CA THR A 24 -18.50 -11.01 -20.68
C THR A 24 -18.50 -11.09 -19.17
N THR A 25 -18.10 -12.25 -18.64
CA THR A 25 -18.15 -12.52 -17.19
C THR A 25 -16.93 -11.99 -16.46
N ILE A 26 -16.00 -11.39 -17.18
CA ILE A 26 -14.70 -10.92 -16.71
C ILE A 26 -14.59 -9.42 -16.98
N ALA A 27 -14.21 -8.67 -15.94
CA ALA A 27 -13.76 -7.29 -16.05
C ALA A 27 -12.30 -7.20 -15.60
N HIS A 28 -11.69 -6.04 -15.83
CA HIS A 28 -10.37 -5.72 -15.29
C HIS A 28 -10.38 -4.39 -14.54
N VAL A 29 -9.38 -4.21 -13.69
CA VAL A 29 -9.19 -3.01 -12.87
C VAL A 29 -7.69 -2.74 -12.71
N ASP A 30 -7.30 -1.48 -12.84
CA ASP A 30 -5.92 -1.05 -12.58
C ASP A 30 -5.77 -0.74 -11.09
N VAL A 31 -5.30 -1.74 -10.33
CA VAL A 31 -5.08 -1.58 -8.89
C VAL A 31 -3.95 -0.59 -8.60
N ASN A 32 -2.94 -0.47 -9.47
CA ASN A 32 -1.84 0.47 -9.28
C ASN A 32 -2.32 1.91 -9.42
N GLU A 33 -3.23 2.16 -10.37
CA GLU A 33 -3.84 3.48 -10.49
C GLU A 33 -4.69 3.81 -9.27
N LEU A 34 -5.45 2.84 -8.74
CA LEU A 34 -6.23 3.03 -7.51
C LEU A 34 -5.33 3.32 -6.31
N THR A 35 -4.27 2.55 -6.11
CA THR A 35 -3.38 2.70 -4.94
C THR A 35 -2.55 3.98 -5.01
N SER A 36 -2.04 4.34 -6.19
CA SER A 36 -1.20 5.53 -6.38
C SER A 36 -1.98 6.86 -6.35
N LYS A 37 -3.28 6.84 -6.65
CA LYS A 37 -4.09 8.07 -6.72
C LYS A 37 -5.07 8.24 -5.56
N MET A 38 -5.32 7.19 -4.75
CA MET A 38 -6.23 7.29 -3.63
C MET A 38 -5.72 8.28 -2.58
N PRO A 39 -6.48 9.36 -2.26
CA PRO A 39 -6.03 10.38 -1.33
C PRO A 39 -5.64 9.85 0.05
N ALA A 40 -6.35 8.83 0.55
CA ALA A 40 -6.05 8.20 1.83
C ALA A 40 -4.71 7.45 1.84
N ILE A 41 -4.31 6.85 0.71
CA ILE A 41 -2.98 6.20 0.59
C ILE A 41 -1.90 7.26 0.51
N LEU A 42 -2.09 8.31 -0.28
CA LEU A 42 -1.15 9.43 -0.36
C LEU A 42 -0.95 10.11 1.00
N ASP A 43 -2.02 10.29 1.78
CA ASP A 43 -1.93 10.84 3.12
C ASP A 43 -1.14 9.92 4.06
N ALA A 44 -1.44 8.63 4.05
CA ALA A 44 -0.71 7.67 4.87
C ALA A 44 0.78 7.54 4.46
N GLN A 45 1.11 7.64 3.17
CA GLN A 45 2.50 7.73 2.70
C GLN A 45 3.20 8.99 3.25
N LYS A 46 2.52 10.14 3.25
CA LYS A 46 3.07 11.37 3.86
C LYS A 46 3.28 11.23 5.37
N GLN A 47 2.36 10.56 6.07
CA GLN A 47 2.52 10.29 7.50
C GLN A 47 3.75 9.41 7.77
N LEU A 48 3.96 8.36 6.97
CA LEU A 48 5.14 7.50 7.07
C LEU A 48 6.43 8.23 6.74
N GLN A 49 6.43 9.06 5.69
CA GLN A 49 7.58 9.89 5.34
C GLN A 49 7.95 10.83 6.50
N LYS A 50 6.96 11.55 7.05
CA LYS A 50 7.18 12.46 8.16
C LYS A 50 7.70 11.74 9.41
N LEU A 51 7.21 10.54 9.68
CA LEU A 51 7.69 9.71 10.78
C LEU A 51 9.15 9.29 10.56
N GLY A 52 9.50 8.85 9.35
CA GLY A 52 10.88 8.51 8.99
C GLY A 52 11.83 9.71 9.08
N GLU A 53 11.40 10.89 8.64
CA GLU A 53 12.14 12.14 8.80
C GLU A 53 12.38 12.47 10.28
N THR A 54 11.34 12.35 11.12
CA THR A 54 11.45 12.55 12.57
C THR A 54 12.49 11.62 13.17
N TYR A 55 12.43 10.33 12.81
CA TYR A 55 13.39 9.36 13.32
C TYR A 55 14.82 9.64 12.87
N ASN A 56 15.01 10.04 11.62
CA ASN A 56 16.31 10.42 11.11
C ASN A 56 16.86 11.66 11.81
N THR A 57 16.03 12.67 12.08
CA THR A 57 16.44 13.87 12.83
C THR A 57 16.91 13.50 14.23
N GLU A 58 16.15 12.71 14.96
CA GLU A 58 16.50 12.27 16.32
C GLU A 58 17.77 11.39 16.32
N TYR A 59 17.88 10.46 15.38
CA TYR A 59 19.09 9.64 15.20
C TYR A 59 20.33 10.51 14.99
N ASN A 60 20.25 11.49 14.09
CA ASN A 60 21.36 12.39 13.81
C ASN A 60 21.72 13.27 15.02
N ALA A 61 20.73 13.68 15.82
CA ALA A 61 20.97 14.40 17.06
C ALA A 61 21.75 13.53 18.07
N MET A 62 21.36 12.27 18.26
CA MET A 62 22.08 11.34 19.14
C MET A 62 23.51 11.06 18.66
N VAL A 63 23.70 10.84 17.36
CA VAL A 63 25.04 10.64 16.77
C VAL A 63 25.91 11.89 16.93
N THR A 64 25.33 13.07 16.79
CA THR A 64 26.05 14.34 16.98
C THR A 64 26.47 14.50 18.44
N GLU A 65 25.56 14.27 19.39
CA GLU A 65 25.86 14.32 20.82
C GLU A 65 26.98 13.33 21.18
N TYR A 66 26.90 12.10 20.66
CA TYR A 66 27.91 11.06 20.85
C TYR A 66 29.29 11.51 20.37
N LYS A 67 29.39 12.03 19.15
CA LYS A 67 30.65 12.53 18.58
C LYS A 67 31.22 13.68 19.40
N THR A 68 30.37 14.66 19.76
CA THR A 68 30.79 15.80 20.57
C THR A 68 31.32 15.39 21.94
N LYS A 69 30.70 14.40 22.60
CA LYS A 69 31.19 13.89 23.90
C LYS A 69 32.51 13.15 23.78
N ILE A 70 32.68 12.30 22.75
CA ILE A 70 33.98 11.65 22.50
C ILE A 70 35.08 12.69 22.33
N GLU A 71 34.89 13.67 21.43
CA GLU A 71 35.91 14.70 21.19
C GLU A 71 36.23 15.51 22.45
N LYS A 72 35.22 15.78 23.29
CA LYS A 72 35.40 16.45 24.56
C LYS A 72 36.23 15.60 25.53
N TYR A 73 35.88 14.31 25.67
CA TYR A 73 36.53 13.41 26.61
C TYR A 73 37.96 13.07 26.20
N GLU A 74 38.25 13.03 24.91
CA GLU A 74 39.63 12.92 24.40
C GLU A 74 40.48 14.13 24.79
N LYS A 75 39.96 15.36 24.65
CA LYS A 75 40.69 16.60 25.01
C LYS A 75 40.93 16.72 26.51
N GLU A 76 39.95 16.32 27.32
CA GLU A 76 39.99 16.44 28.78
C GLU A 76 40.59 15.20 29.47
N GLY A 77 40.88 14.13 28.72
CA GLY A 77 41.25 12.84 29.29
C GLY A 77 42.56 12.87 30.08
N ALA A 78 43.55 13.63 29.62
CA ALA A 78 44.86 13.74 30.27
C ALA A 78 44.84 14.54 31.59
N THR A 79 43.82 15.38 31.80
CA THR A 79 43.69 16.24 32.99
C THR A 79 42.62 15.76 33.97
N ALA A 80 41.79 14.81 33.56
CA ALA A 80 40.76 14.20 34.39
C ALA A 80 41.31 13.07 35.27
N THR A 81 40.64 12.83 36.41
CA THR A 81 40.92 11.66 37.25
C THR A 81 40.51 10.36 36.57
N GLU A 82 41.09 9.24 36.98
CA GLU A 82 40.74 7.91 36.49
C GLU A 82 39.26 7.58 36.65
N ALA A 83 38.67 7.89 37.82
CA ALA A 83 37.25 7.68 38.07
C ALA A 83 36.35 8.48 37.12
N VAL A 84 36.74 9.72 36.77
CA VAL A 84 36.02 10.55 35.80
C VAL A 84 36.14 9.96 34.39
N ASN A 85 37.33 9.53 33.98
CA ASN A 85 37.53 8.90 32.67
C ASN A 85 36.76 7.58 32.54
N GLN A 86 36.70 6.78 33.60
CA GLN A 86 35.91 5.55 33.60
C GLN A 86 34.41 5.82 33.45
N ALA A 87 33.86 6.78 34.19
CA ALA A 87 32.45 7.17 34.07
C ALA A 87 32.11 7.68 32.65
N ARG A 88 33.01 8.47 32.05
CA ARG A 88 32.90 8.97 30.67
C ARG A 88 32.91 7.84 29.64
N GLN A 89 33.75 6.84 29.83
CA GLN A 89 33.80 5.67 28.96
C GLN A 89 32.49 4.89 29.00
N THR A 90 31.92 4.67 30.20
CA THR A 90 30.61 4.04 30.35
C THR A 90 29.51 4.86 29.68
N GLU A 91 29.50 6.18 29.86
CA GLU A 91 28.51 7.06 29.24
C GLU A 91 28.54 6.95 27.70
N VAL A 92 29.72 7.00 27.09
CA VAL A 92 29.88 6.86 25.63
C VAL A 92 29.43 5.48 25.16
N GLN A 93 29.74 4.41 25.90
CA GLN A 93 29.25 3.06 25.59
C GLN A 93 27.73 2.96 25.64
N ASP A 94 27.10 3.54 26.67
CA ASP A 94 25.65 3.57 26.80
C ASP A 94 24.99 4.39 25.68
N MET A 95 25.61 5.49 25.26
CA MET A 95 25.14 6.27 24.11
C MET A 95 25.22 5.47 22.80
N ALA A 96 26.31 4.76 22.56
CA ALA A 96 26.45 3.91 21.37
C ALA A 96 25.36 2.81 21.35
N LYS A 97 25.11 2.19 22.51
CA LYS A 97 24.03 1.20 22.67
C LYS A 97 22.66 1.81 22.35
N ARG A 98 22.35 2.98 22.95
CA ARG A 98 21.08 3.69 22.70
C ARG A 98 20.89 4.07 21.25
N ILE A 99 21.94 4.51 20.55
CA ILE A 99 21.89 4.82 19.11
C ILE A 99 21.52 3.57 18.30
N SER A 100 22.14 2.43 18.61
CA SER A 100 21.85 1.16 17.93
C SER A 100 20.42 0.69 18.20
N GLU A 101 19.98 0.70 19.46
CA GLU A 101 18.62 0.32 19.85
C GLU A 101 17.57 1.23 19.22
N TYR A 102 17.86 2.53 19.17
CA TYR A 102 16.98 3.50 18.53
C TYR A 102 16.81 3.21 17.04
N GLN A 103 17.90 2.92 16.32
CA GLN A 103 17.83 2.61 14.89
C GLN A 103 16.99 1.35 14.62
N GLU A 104 17.18 0.29 15.42
CA GLU A 104 16.42 -0.95 15.29
C GLU A 104 14.92 -0.73 15.58
N ASN A 105 14.63 -0.02 16.67
CA ASN A 105 13.25 0.26 17.07
C ASN A 105 12.53 1.16 16.06
N ALA A 106 13.19 2.22 15.57
CA ALA A 106 12.65 3.11 14.56
C ALA A 106 12.29 2.36 13.27
N GLN A 107 13.16 1.44 12.83
CA GLN A 107 12.89 0.61 11.64
C GLN A 107 11.69 -0.32 11.85
N LYS A 108 11.61 -0.97 13.01
CA LYS A 108 10.49 -1.85 13.36
C LYS A 108 9.17 -1.10 13.48
N GLU A 109 9.20 0.08 14.09
CA GLU A 109 8.02 0.93 14.25
C GLU A 109 7.53 1.46 12.90
N LEU A 110 8.43 1.88 12.00
CA LEU A 110 8.08 2.27 10.64
C LEU A 110 7.37 1.14 9.88
N GLN A 111 7.92 -0.08 9.92
CA GLN A 111 7.29 -1.24 9.27
C GLN A 111 5.92 -1.56 9.85
N THR A 112 5.80 -1.51 11.18
CA THR A 112 4.52 -1.75 11.87
C THR A 112 3.50 -0.70 11.45
N LYS A 113 3.89 0.58 11.47
CA LYS A 113 3.03 1.69 11.11
C LYS A 113 2.61 1.66 9.65
N GLU A 114 3.51 1.26 8.76
CA GLU A 114 3.20 1.06 7.34
C GLU A 114 2.12 0.00 7.19
N GLY A 115 2.26 -1.15 7.84
CA GLY A 115 1.24 -2.19 7.85
C GLY A 115 -0.10 -1.70 8.37
N ASP A 116 -0.11 -1.03 9.52
CA ASP A 116 -1.32 -0.54 10.18
C ASP A 116 -2.08 0.49 9.34
N LEU A 117 -1.36 1.37 8.63
CA LEU A 117 -1.95 2.38 7.79
C LEU A 117 -2.37 1.83 6.42
N MET A 118 -1.55 1.00 5.78
CA MET A 118 -1.81 0.52 4.42
C MET A 118 -2.84 -0.59 4.37
N LYS A 119 -2.78 -1.56 5.30
CA LYS A 119 -3.65 -2.75 5.29
C LYS A 119 -5.15 -2.41 5.19
N PRO A 120 -5.73 -1.53 6.03
CA PRO A 120 -7.16 -1.21 5.92
C PRO A 120 -7.50 -0.48 4.61
N LEU A 121 -6.57 0.26 4.02
CA LEU A 121 -6.78 0.94 2.73
C LEU A 121 -6.81 -0.05 1.58
N ILE A 122 -5.92 -1.04 1.57
CA ILE A 122 -5.93 -2.13 0.59
C ILE A 122 -7.20 -2.98 0.73
N GLU A 123 -7.63 -3.27 1.96
CA GLU A 123 -8.90 -3.97 2.22
C GLU A 123 -10.09 -3.16 1.71
N LYS A 124 -10.09 -1.83 1.88
CA LYS A 124 -11.12 -0.93 1.34
C LYS A 124 -11.16 -0.94 -0.18
N ILE A 125 -10.00 -0.87 -0.85
CA ILE A 125 -9.92 -0.99 -2.32
C ILE A 125 -10.49 -2.32 -2.78
N LYS A 126 -10.07 -3.43 -2.16
CA LYS A 126 -10.56 -4.77 -2.49
C LYS A 126 -12.07 -4.89 -2.31
N ALA A 127 -12.62 -4.37 -1.21
CA ALA A 127 -14.05 -4.37 -0.95
C ALA A 127 -14.83 -3.57 -2.01
N SER A 128 -14.30 -2.41 -2.43
CA SER A 128 -14.89 -1.59 -3.49
C SER A 128 -14.88 -2.30 -4.85
N ILE A 129 -13.75 -2.91 -5.23
CA ILE A 129 -13.65 -3.73 -6.45
C ILE A 129 -14.71 -4.84 -6.46
N GLN A 130 -14.84 -5.57 -5.34
CA GLN A 130 -15.82 -6.64 -5.21
C GLN A 130 -17.26 -6.12 -5.30
N LYS A 131 -17.55 -4.98 -4.66
CA LYS A 131 -18.88 -4.35 -4.68
C LYS A 131 -19.27 -3.93 -6.10
N VAL A 132 -18.38 -3.20 -6.79
CA VAL A 132 -18.62 -2.72 -8.16
C VAL A 132 -18.71 -3.89 -9.14
N GLY A 133 -17.78 -4.85 -9.05
CA GLY A 133 -17.78 -6.04 -9.92
C GLY A 133 -19.08 -6.85 -9.79
N LYS A 134 -19.53 -7.13 -8.56
CA LYS A 134 -20.79 -7.83 -8.30
C LYS A 134 -22.01 -7.03 -8.78
N ALA A 135 -22.04 -5.72 -8.52
CA ALA A 135 -23.15 -4.86 -8.95
C ALA A 135 -23.31 -4.81 -10.47
N LYS A 136 -22.21 -4.93 -11.22
CA LYS A 136 -22.20 -4.98 -12.69
C LYS A 136 -22.35 -6.40 -13.27
N GLY A 137 -22.47 -7.42 -12.43
CA GLY A 137 -22.69 -8.80 -12.85
C GLY A 137 -21.43 -9.56 -13.30
N PHE A 138 -20.23 -9.04 -13.03
CA PHE A 138 -18.98 -9.75 -13.33
C PHE A 138 -18.73 -10.86 -12.32
N LYS A 139 -18.26 -12.02 -12.81
CA LYS A 139 -17.85 -13.15 -11.96
C LYS A 139 -16.38 -13.08 -11.58
N TYR A 140 -15.56 -12.44 -12.42
CA TYR A 140 -14.14 -12.22 -12.17
C TYR A 140 -13.79 -10.77 -12.45
N VAL A 141 -12.92 -10.22 -11.61
CA VAL A 141 -12.24 -8.94 -11.87
C VAL A 141 -10.75 -9.21 -11.78
N LEU A 142 -10.03 -8.98 -12.87
CA LEU A 142 -8.60 -9.19 -12.96
C LEU A 142 -7.85 -7.88 -12.73
N ASN A 143 -6.71 -7.95 -12.05
CA ASN A 143 -5.82 -6.81 -11.95
C ASN A 143 -5.11 -6.63 -13.29
N SER A 144 -5.26 -5.47 -13.94
CA SER A 144 -4.56 -5.12 -15.18
C SER A 144 -3.19 -4.47 -14.94
N ALA A 145 -2.84 -4.21 -13.67
CA ALA A 145 -1.55 -3.63 -13.31
C ALA A 145 -0.36 -4.49 -13.73
N ASP A 146 0.75 -3.80 -14.03
CA ASP A 146 2.10 -4.36 -14.22
C ASP A 146 2.20 -5.50 -15.26
N GLY A 147 1.43 -5.43 -16.33
CA GLY A 147 1.50 -6.42 -17.42
C GLY A 147 0.98 -7.81 -17.04
N THR A 148 0.21 -7.91 -15.94
CA THR A 148 -0.47 -9.15 -15.54
C THR A 148 -1.38 -9.68 -16.66
N LEU A 149 -1.95 -8.77 -17.45
CA LEU A 149 -2.73 -9.09 -18.63
C LEU A 149 -1.93 -8.77 -19.89
N LEU A 150 -1.79 -9.76 -20.78
CA LEU A 150 -1.19 -9.57 -22.10
C LEU A 150 -2.09 -8.74 -23.03
N LEU A 151 -3.40 -8.74 -22.77
CA LEU A 151 -4.41 -7.96 -23.48
C LEU A 151 -5.55 -7.61 -22.51
N ALA A 152 -5.91 -6.32 -22.42
CA ALA A 152 -6.92 -5.80 -21.51
C ALA A 152 -8.02 -5.00 -22.22
N ASP A 153 -8.43 -5.42 -23.42
CA ASP A 153 -9.49 -4.75 -24.21
C ASP A 153 -10.92 -5.03 -23.68
N GLY A 154 -11.03 -5.83 -22.60
CA GLY A 154 -12.29 -6.11 -21.92
C GLY A 154 -12.83 -4.92 -21.12
N THR A 155 -13.93 -5.12 -20.39
CA THR A 155 -14.52 -4.05 -19.58
C THR A 155 -13.60 -3.63 -18.44
N ASP A 156 -13.20 -2.36 -18.44
CA ASP A 156 -12.49 -1.70 -17.35
C ASP A 156 -13.49 -1.12 -16.34
N ILE A 157 -13.33 -1.44 -15.05
CA ILE A 157 -14.15 -0.88 -13.96
C ILE A 157 -13.38 0.10 -13.07
N THR A 158 -12.15 0.48 -13.42
CA THR A 158 -11.28 1.36 -12.61
C THR A 158 -11.94 2.68 -12.27
N ALA A 159 -12.57 3.34 -13.26
CA ALA A 159 -13.29 4.59 -13.03
C ALA A 159 -14.50 4.42 -12.10
N ASP A 160 -15.21 3.29 -12.19
CA ASP A 160 -16.34 3.01 -11.31
C ASP A 160 -15.89 2.76 -9.86
N VAL A 161 -14.76 2.05 -9.69
CA VAL A 161 -14.17 1.79 -8.38
C VAL A 161 -13.65 3.08 -7.75
N LYS A 162 -12.99 3.96 -8.52
CA LYS A 162 -12.60 5.31 -8.06
C LYS A 162 -13.81 6.08 -7.51
N LYS A 163 -14.90 6.11 -8.28
CA LYS A 163 -16.15 6.75 -7.88
C LYS A 163 -16.73 6.16 -6.58
N ASP A 164 -16.71 4.84 -6.41
CA ASP A 164 -17.17 4.19 -5.17
C ASP A 164 -16.25 4.47 -3.97
N LEU A 165 -14.95 4.60 -4.22
CA LEU A 165 -13.95 4.99 -3.22
C LEU A 165 -13.97 6.49 -2.87
N GLY A 166 -14.64 7.30 -3.69
CA GLY A 166 -14.88 8.72 -3.47
C GLY A 166 -13.79 9.66 -3.98
N PHE A 167 -13.07 9.28 -5.05
CA PHE A 167 -12.08 10.14 -5.70
C PHE A 167 -12.04 9.94 -7.22
#